data_AF-A0A1Q7QPW5-F1
#
_entry.id   AF-A0A1Q7QPW5-F1
#
_cell.length_a   1.000
_cell.length_b   1.000
_cell.length_c   1.000
_cell.angle_alpha   90.00
_cell.angle_beta   90.00
_cell.angle_gamma   90.00
#
_symmetry.space_group_name_H-M   'P 1'
#
loop_
_entity.id
_entity.type
_entity.pdbx_description
1 polymer ?
#
loop_
_entity_poly.entity_id
_entity_poly.type
_entity_poly.pdbx_seq_one_letter_code
_entity_poly.pdbx_strand_id
1 'polypeptide(L)'
;MRQGASPSLDEGLQLVEVNRLDASRQLAQSRVEIAALQLKLLAGMPPDALLALKGELTLSPLPLDLAGATRRAVSDRPDLAVARAEAAMAAAMVKKEEAEGRWDATINVGYQRQDFGFALNGLTASGTQRPIQDVFHYFGGGVSIVLPVRNRNEGNVAAATAATRAAERRVEFAVLTVQQEVGAAFTQYEAARRSLDIYERGVRDVARRNLDVIRQAYQLGRGSLLDVIAEQRRYIEVENGYTDALKQVYDAAVGIERAVGTGAR
;
A
#
# COMPACT_ATOMS: atom_id res chain seq x y z
N MET A 1 41.36 29.55 -46.50
CA MET A 1 41.00 28.45 -47.42
C MET A 1 40.24 27.39 -46.63
N ARG A 2 38.91 27.33 -46.78
CA ARG A 2 38.08 26.20 -46.35
C ARG A 2 38.17 25.16 -47.48
N GLN A 3 38.95 24.10 -47.29
CA GLN A 3 39.05 23.00 -48.27
C GLN A 3 38.84 21.67 -47.55
N GLY A 4 37.92 20.88 -48.09
CA GLY A 4 37.51 19.57 -47.59
C GLY A 4 36.00 19.55 -47.34
N ALA A 5 35.29 18.52 -47.81
CA ALA A 5 33.85 18.34 -47.63
C ALA A 5 33.46 17.88 -46.20
N SER A 6 34.44 17.59 -45.33
CA SER A 6 34.25 17.14 -43.94
C SER A 6 33.72 18.18 -42.94
N PRO A 7 34.09 19.48 -42.98
CA PRO A 7 33.67 20.45 -41.96
C PRO A 7 32.16 20.69 -41.90
N SER A 8 31.46 20.72 -43.04
CA SER A 8 30.01 20.92 -43.09
C SER A 8 29.22 19.69 -42.63
N LEU A 9 29.76 18.49 -42.86
CA LEU A 9 29.16 17.24 -42.37
C LEU A 9 29.35 17.12 -40.84
N ASP A 10 30.55 17.40 -40.35
CA ASP A 10 30.87 17.38 -38.93
C ASP A 10 30.03 18.41 -38.15
N GLU A 11 29.87 19.62 -38.69
CA GLU A 11 29.00 20.66 -38.12
C GLU A 11 27.52 20.22 -38.04
N GLY A 12 27.01 19.59 -39.11
CA GLY A 12 25.66 19.04 -39.12
C GLY A 12 25.46 17.92 -38.10
N LEU A 13 26.43 17.00 -37.97
CA LEU A 13 26.40 15.91 -36.99
C LEU A 13 26.41 16.42 -35.55
N GLN A 14 27.24 17.44 -35.26
CA GLN A 14 27.28 18.07 -33.94
C GLN A 14 25.95 18.76 -33.61
N LEU A 15 25.37 19.49 -34.56
CA LEU A 15 24.09 20.16 -34.37
C LEU A 15 22.96 19.17 -34.06
N VAL A 16 22.91 18.04 -34.78
CA VAL A 16 21.95 16.97 -34.50
C VAL A 16 22.13 16.39 -33.10
N GLU A 17 23.37 16.16 -32.67
CA GLU A 17 23.64 15.60 -31.34
C GLU A 17 23.27 16.57 -30.22
N VAL A 18 23.60 17.86 -30.36
CA VAL A 18 23.19 18.90 -29.39
C VAL A 18 21.67 18.96 -29.26
N ASN A 19 20.95 19.06 -30.39
CA ASN A 19 19.49 19.10 -30.38
C ASN A 19 18.87 17.86 -29.74
N ARG A 20 19.47 16.68 -29.96
CA ARG A 20 19.03 15.42 -29.33
C ARG A 20 19.24 15.42 -27.81
N LEU A 21 20.39 15.92 -27.35
CA LEU A 21 20.69 16.06 -25.92
C LEU A 21 19.78 17.08 -25.25
N ASP A 22 19.49 18.20 -25.91
CA ASP A 22 18.53 19.20 -25.41
C ASP A 22 17.12 18.66 -25.29
N ALA A 23 16.64 17.91 -26.30
CA ALA A 23 15.35 17.23 -26.22
C ALA A 23 15.30 16.21 -25.08
N SER A 24 16.37 15.44 -24.89
CA SER A 24 16.48 14.46 -23.80
C SER A 24 16.49 15.14 -22.42
N ARG A 25 17.19 16.27 -22.30
CA ARG A 25 17.22 17.09 -21.09
C ARG A 25 15.84 17.65 -20.75
N GLN A 26 15.09 18.16 -21.72
CA GLN A 26 13.74 18.68 -21.51
C GLN A 26 12.80 17.58 -20.99
N LEU A 27 12.89 16.37 -21.54
CA LEU A 27 12.11 15.22 -21.04
C LEU A 27 12.51 14.84 -19.61
N ALA A 28 13.80 14.85 -19.28
CA ALA A 28 14.26 14.58 -17.92
C ALA A 28 13.78 15.64 -16.92
N GLN A 29 13.80 16.92 -17.30
CA GLN A 29 13.27 18.02 -16.47
C GLN A 29 11.78 17.86 -16.20
N SER A 30 10.98 17.53 -17.23
CA SER A 30 9.54 17.27 -17.04
C SER A 30 9.29 16.09 -16.08
N ARG A 31 10.08 15.02 -16.16
CA ARG A 31 9.97 13.90 -15.22
C ARG A 31 10.26 14.33 -13.77
N VAL A 32 11.25 15.19 -13.56
CA VAL A 32 11.57 15.74 -12.24
C VAL A 32 10.41 16.61 -11.72
N GLU A 33 9.82 17.45 -12.56
CA GLU A 33 8.66 18.26 -12.19
C GLU A 33 7.46 17.40 -11.79
N ILE A 34 7.15 16.36 -12.56
CA ILE A 34 6.06 15.42 -12.25
C ILE A 34 6.34 14.68 -10.93
N ALA A 35 7.55 14.17 -10.73
CA ALA A 35 7.94 13.50 -9.50
C ALA A 35 7.89 14.44 -8.29
N ALA A 36 8.29 15.70 -8.44
CA ALA A 36 8.20 16.71 -7.40
C ALA A 36 6.75 17.02 -7.03
N LEU A 37 5.84 17.09 -8.00
CA LEU A 37 4.41 17.27 -7.74
C LEU A 37 3.81 16.06 -7.00
N GLN A 38 4.20 14.84 -7.37
CA GLN A 38 3.78 13.63 -6.66
C GLN A 38 4.28 13.63 -5.21
N LEU A 39 5.55 14.01 -4.98
CA LEU A 39 6.11 14.12 -3.64
C LEU A 39 5.41 15.21 -2.82
N LYS A 40 5.13 16.38 -3.41
CA LYS A 40 4.35 17.45 -2.77
C LYS A 40 2.98 16.97 -2.34
N LEU A 41 2.28 16.23 -3.21
CA LEU A 41 0.98 15.63 -2.88
C LEU A 41 1.07 14.69 -1.68
N LEU A 42 2.07 13.79 -1.66
CA LEU A 42 2.29 12.86 -0.54
C LEU A 42 2.69 13.58 0.76
N ALA A 43 3.36 14.73 0.65
CA ALA A 43 3.74 15.58 1.76
C ALA A 43 2.64 16.58 2.20
N GLY A 44 1.47 16.58 1.52
CA GLY A 44 0.38 17.52 1.81
C GLY A 44 0.68 18.98 1.44
N MET A 45 1.62 19.22 0.53
CA MET A 45 2.03 20.55 0.07
C MET A 45 1.27 20.97 -1.20
N PRO A 46 0.92 22.26 -1.36
CA PRO A 46 0.32 22.74 -2.61
C PRO A 46 1.35 22.76 -3.76
N PRO A 47 0.90 22.77 -5.03
CA PRO A 47 1.80 22.67 -6.18
C PRO A 47 2.87 23.78 -6.28
N ASP A 48 2.55 24.97 -5.80
CA ASP A 48 3.38 26.17 -5.82
C ASP A 48 4.35 26.27 -4.63
N ALA A 49 4.20 25.42 -3.61
CA ALA A 49 5.11 25.42 -2.46
C ALA A 49 6.55 25.10 -2.88
N LEU A 50 7.51 25.74 -2.21
CA LEU A 50 8.92 25.47 -2.43
C LEU A 50 9.30 24.11 -1.81
N LEU A 51 9.88 23.23 -2.63
CA LEU A 51 10.42 21.94 -2.21
C LEU A 51 11.93 21.96 -2.42
N ALA A 52 12.70 21.87 -1.32
CA ALA A 52 14.15 21.76 -1.37
C ALA A 52 14.56 20.33 -0.97
N LEU A 53 15.11 19.58 -1.92
CA LEU A 53 15.67 18.25 -1.67
C LEU A 53 17.08 18.39 -1.12
N LYS A 54 17.38 17.65 -0.05
CA LYS A 54 18.73 17.54 0.53
C LYS A 54 19.15 16.08 0.56
N GLY A 55 20.42 15.83 0.28
CA GLY A 55 21.02 14.51 0.33
C GLY A 55 21.59 14.08 -1.02
N GLU A 56 22.43 13.05 -0.96
CA GLU A 56 22.95 12.33 -2.12
C GLU A 56 22.32 10.94 -2.17
N LEU A 57 22.26 10.35 -3.35
CA LEU A 57 21.75 8.99 -3.55
C LEU A 57 22.82 7.96 -3.12
N THR A 58 23.22 7.97 -1.84
CA THR A 58 24.15 7.02 -1.20
C THR A 58 23.49 5.86 -0.45
N LEU A 59 23.91 4.64 -0.73
CA LEU A 59 23.45 3.43 -0.05
C LEU A 59 23.53 3.54 1.48
N SER A 60 22.39 3.36 2.16
CA SER A 60 22.36 3.19 3.61
C SER A 60 22.40 1.72 3.98
N PRO A 61 23.16 1.33 5.03
CA PRO A 61 23.19 -0.05 5.48
C PRO A 61 21.81 -0.47 6.00
N LEU A 62 21.41 -1.69 5.62
CA LEU A 62 20.13 -2.24 6.03
C LEU A 62 20.13 -2.51 7.55
N PRO A 63 19.12 -2.05 8.31
CA PRO A 63 19.14 -2.13 9.77
C PRO A 63 18.89 -3.54 10.34
N LEU A 64 18.35 -4.46 9.53
CA LEU A 64 18.00 -5.82 9.94
C LEU A 64 18.48 -6.85 8.92
N ASP A 65 18.87 -8.03 9.41
CA ASP A 65 19.09 -9.22 8.58
C ASP A 65 17.75 -9.89 8.22
N LEU A 66 17.78 -10.85 7.28
CA LEU A 66 16.57 -11.55 6.81
C LEU A 66 15.80 -12.21 7.96
N ALA A 67 16.51 -12.81 8.92
CA ALA A 67 15.90 -13.49 10.05
C ALA A 67 15.23 -12.49 11.01
N GLY A 68 15.90 -11.38 11.32
CA GLY A 68 15.35 -10.29 12.13
C GLY A 68 14.16 -9.60 11.47
N ALA A 69 14.26 -9.34 10.17
CA ALA A 69 13.19 -8.77 9.36
C ALA A 69 11.95 -9.68 9.35
N THR A 70 12.12 -10.98 9.12
CA THR A 70 11.02 -11.96 9.13
C THR A 70 10.33 -12.03 10.49
N ARG A 71 11.10 -12.10 11.59
CA ARG A 71 10.52 -12.12 12.95
C ARG A 71 9.70 -10.86 13.23
N ARG A 72 10.24 -9.69 12.86
CA ARG A 72 9.54 -8.40 13.03
C ARG A 72 8.28 -8.35 12.17
N ALA A 73 8.35 -8.77 10.91
CA ALA A 73 7.21 -8.76 10.00
C ALA A 73 6.04 -9.62 10.52
N VAL A 74 6.33 -10.81 11.05
CA VAL A 74 5.31 -11.71 11.62
C VAL A 74 4.68 -11.16 12.91
N SER A 75 5.43 -10.33 13.64
CA SER A 75 4.96 -9.68 14.87
C SER A 75 4.11 -8.45 14.58
N ASP A 76 4.63 -7.54 13.76
CA ASP A 76 4.19 -6.14 13.76
C ASP A 76 3.34 -5.76 12.55
N ARG A 77 3.25 -6.62 11.52
CA ARG A 77 2.50 -6.26 10.32
C ARG A 77 0.99 -6.10 10.60
N PRO A 78 0.37 -5.00 10.14
CA PRO A 78 -1.06 -4.75 10.36
C PRO A 78 -1.99 -5.79 9.73
N ASP A 79 -1.66 -6.34 8.56
CA ASP A 79 -2.47 -7.34 7.88
C ASP A 79 -2.56 -8.66 8.67
N LEU A 80 -1.47 -9.08 9.32
CA LEU A 80 -1.49 -10.20 10.26
C LEU A 80 -2.31 -9.89 11.52
N ALA A 81 -2.26 -8.65 12.00
CA ALA A 81 -3.11 -8.23 13.12
C ALA A 81 -4.61 -8.33 12.74
N VAL A 82 -4.97 -7.92 11.52
CA VAL A 82 -6.33 -8.05 10.99
C VAL A 82 -6.74 -9.53 10.87
N ALA A 83 -5.90 -10.38 10.27
CA ALA A 83 -6.22 -11.80 10.13
C ALA A 83 -6.42 -12.49 11.49
N ARG A 84 -5.60 -12.16 12.50
CA ARG A 84 -5.76 -12.65 13.88
C ARG A 84 -7.05 -12.15 14.53
N ALA A 85 -7.42 -10.90 14.29
CA ALA A 85 -8.67 -10.32 14.79
C ALA A 85 -9.89 -11.00 14.14
N GLU A 86 -9.84 -11.31 12.85
CA GLU A 86 -10.89 -12.07 12.16
C GLU A 86 -11.04 -13.49 12.71
N ALA A 87 -9.93 -14.18 13.00
CA ALA A 87 -9.96 -15.49 13.65
C ALA A 87 -10.58 -15.42 15.06
N ALA A 88 -10.22 -14.40 15.84
CA ALA A 88 -10.81 -14.17 17.17
C ALA A 88 -12.31 -13.86 17.08
N MET A 89 -12.74 -13.07 16.08
CA MET A 89 -14.14 -12.78 15.81
C MET A 89 -14.92 -14.04 15.43
N ALA A 90 -14.36 -14.89 14.57
CA ALA A 90 -14.98 -16.16 14.19
C ALA A 90 -15.16 -17.09 15.41
N ALA A 91 -14.16 -17.15 16.29
CA ALA A 91 -14.27 -17.91 17.54
C ALA A 91 -15.33 -17.32 18.50
N ALA A 92 -15.51 -16.00 18.54
CA ALA A 92 -16.58 -15.36 19.30
C ALA A 92 -17.97 -15.65 18.72
N MET A 93 -18.09 -15.75 17.39
CA MET A 93 -19.34 -16.15 16.73
C MET A 93 -19.77 -17.57 17.12
N VAL A 94 -18.83 -18.51 17.31
CA VAL A 94 -19.18 -19.85 17.83
C VAL A 94 -19.90 -19.74 19.17
N LYS A 95 -19.36 -18.95 20.11
CA LYS A 95 -19.97 -18.75 21.44
C LYS A 95 -21.35 -18.08 21.34
N LYS A 96 -21.53 -17.17 20.39
CA LYS A 96 -22.83 -16.54 20.10
C LYS A 96 -23.84 -17.60 19.64
N GLU A 97 -23.49 -18.42 18.66
CA GLU A 97 -24.38 -19.47 18.14
C GLU A 97 -24.68 -20.55 19.20
N GLU A 98 -23.70 -20.89 20.05
CA GLU A 98 -23.90 -21.77 21.21
C GLU A 98 -24.90 -21.16 22.22
N ALA A 99 -24.83 -19.84 22.46
CA ALA A 99 -25.75 -19.15 23.36
C ALA A 99 -27.18 -19.11 22.79
N GLU A 100 -27.34 -18.91 21.48
CA GLU A 100 -28.64 -18.96 20.79
C GLU A 100 -29.27 -20.37 20.81
N GLY A 101 -28.43 -21.41 20.94
CA GLY A 101 -28.89 -22.79 21.14
C GLY A 101 -29.41 -23.09 22.55
N ARG A 102 -29.31 -22.14 23.49
CA ARG A 102 -29.77 -22.27 24.89
C ARG A 102 -31.13 -21.60 25.08
N TRP A 103 -31.71 -21.82 26.26
CA TRP A 103 -32.94 -21.14 26.63
C TRP A 103 -32.66 -19.64 26.84
N ASP A 104 -33.59 -18.80 26.40
CA ASP A 104 -33.54 -17.35 26.57
C ASP A 104 -34.79 -16.89 27.31
N ALA A 105 -34.64 -15.87 28.15
CA ALA A 105 -35.70 -15.33 28.98
C ALA A 105 -35.75 -13.81 28.88
N THR A 106 -36.88 -13.28 28.43
CA THR A 106 -37.13 -11.84 28.35
C THR A 106 -38.14 -11.43 29.41
N ILE A 107 -37.83 -10.36 30.13
CA ILE A 107 -38.74 -9.74 31.09
C ILE A 107 -39.24 -8.43 30.48
N ASN A 108 -40.56 -8.28 30.41
CA ASN A 108 -41.19 -7.05 29.95
C ASN A 108 -42.02 -6.45 31.09
N VAL A 109 -41.96 -5.13 31.24
CA VAL A 109 -42.81 -4.35 32.16
C VAL A 109 -43.35 -3.18 31.37
N GLY A 110 -44.65 -2.92 31.50
CA GLY A 110 -45.32 -1.89 30.73
C GLY A 110 -46.43 -1.23 31.52
N TYR A 111 -46.67 0.04 31.18
CA TYR A 111 -47.82 0.79 31.61
C TYR A 111 -48.59 1.23 30.36
N GLN A 112 -49.89 1.01 30.36
CA GLN A 112 -50.78 1.37 29.27
C GLN A 112 -51.98 2.11 29.82
N ARG A 113 -52.21 3.31 29.32
CA ARG A 113 -53.45 4.06 29.54
C ARG A 113 -54.36 3.81 28.33
N GLN A 114 -55.51 3.19 28.55
CA GLN A 114 -56.45 2.87 27.50
C GLN A 114 -57.77 3.59 27.74
N ASP A 115 -58.13 4.42 26.77
CA ASP A 115 -59.42 5.10 26.74
C ASP A 115 -60.44 4.14 26.11
N PHE A 116 -61.45 3.73 26.87
CA PHE A 116 -62.57 2.94 26.38
C PHE A 116 -63.83 3.79 26.41
N GLY A 117 -64.53 3.85 25.30
CA GLY A 117 -65.79 4.58 25.23
C GLY A 117 -66.63 4.16 24.05
N PHE A 118 -67.89 4.57 24.09
CA PHE A 118 -68.81 4.44 22.97
C PHE A 118 -69.01 5.82 22.34
N ALA A 119 -69.26 5.90 21.04
CA ALA A 119 -69.55 7.15 20.33
C ALA A 119 -70.97 7.68 20.64
N LEU A 120 -71.34 7.71 21.92
CA LEU A 120 -72.64 8.09 22.45
C LEU A 120 -72.45 8.94 23.72
N ASN A 121 -73.37 9.88 23.95
CA ASN A 121 -73.41 10.71 25.16
C ASN A 121 -74.37 10.10 26.19
N GLY A 122 -73.93 9.98 27.44
CA GLY A 122 -74.74 9.59 28.59
C GLY A 122 -75.17 10.79 29.44
N LEU A 123 -76.06 10.57 30.40
CA LEU A 123 -76.53 11.57 31.37
C LEU A 123 -75.89 11.30 32.75
N THR A 124 -75.35 12.33 33.40
CA THR A 124 -74.86 12.24 34.78
C THR A 124 -76.03 12.21 35.78
N ALA A 125 -75.76 11.85 37.04
CA ALA A 125 -76.75 11.90 38.12
C ALA A 125 -77.34 13.31 38.37
N SER A 126 -76.65 14.37 37.90
CA SER A 126 -77.11 15.77 37.91
C SER A 126 -77.83 16.19 36.62
N GLY A 127 -78.08 15.26 35.69
CA GLY A 127 -78.80 15.51 34.43
C GLY A 127 -77.98 16.17 33.32
N THR A 128 -76.65 16.24 33.45
CA THR A 128 -75.77 16.85 32.44
C THR A 128 -75.30 15.81 31.42
N GLN A 129 -75.24 16.15 30.13
CA GLN A 129 -74.74 15.23 29.09
C GLN A 129 -73.20 15.17 29.08
N ARG A 130 -72.64 13.95 29.00
CA ARG A 130 -71.19 13.71 28.88
C ARG A 130 -70.93 12.46 28.01
N PRO A 131 -69.87 12.42 27.17
CA PRO A 131 -69.49 11.22 26.44
C PRO A 131 -69.25 10.03 27.38
N ILE A 132 -69.74 8.85 26.97
CA ILE A 132 -69.54 7.60 27.71
C ILE A 132 -68.11 7.12 27.43
N GLN A 133 -67.19 7.61 28.24
CA GLN A 133 -65.78 7.25 28.18
C GLN A 133 -65.26 6.94 29.60
N ASP A 134 -64.44 5.91 29.68
CA ASP A 134 -63.72 5.51 30.88
C ASP A 134 -62.24 5.32 30.54
N VAL A 135 -61.41 5.60 31.53
CA VAL A 135 -59.95 5.61 31.37
C VAL A 135 -59.38 4.52 32.25
N PHE A 136 -58.84 3.48 31.62
CA PHE A 136 -58.23 2.38 32.32
C PHE A 136 -56.72 2.52 32.33
N HIS A 137 -56.14 2.34 33.51
CA HIS A 137 -54.71 2.36 33.74
C HIS A 137 -54.25 0.92 34.00
N TYR A 138 -53.55 0.34 33.05
CA TYR A 138 -52.99 -1.00 33.15
C TYR A 138 -51.50 -0.91 33.47
N PHE A 139 -51.09 -1.56 34.55
CA PHE A 139 -49.69 -1.84 34.84
C PHE A 139 -49.52 -3.36 34.84
N GLY A 140 -48.54 -3.86 34.09
CA GLY A 140 -48.33 -5.29 33.97
C GLY A 140 -46.89 -5.62 33.62
N GLY A 141 -46.49 -6.82 34.00
CA GLY A 141 -45.21 -7.40 33.59
C GLY A 141 -45.41 -8.84 33.12
N GLY A 142 -44.50 -9.31 32.28
CA GLY A 142 -44.45 -10.66 31.77
C GLY A 142 -43.02 -11.18 31.76
N VAL A 143 -42.90 -12.51 31.86
CA VAL A 143 -41.64 -13.22 31.60
C VAL A 143 -41.93 -14.19 30.46
N SER A 144 -41.17 -14.09 29.38
CA SER A 144 -41.23 -15.00 28.24
C SER A 144 -39.96 -15.84 28.20
N ILE A 145 -40.10 -17.16 28.21
CA ILE A 145 -38.97 -18.10 28.17
C ILE A 145 -39.07 -18.95 26.91
N VAL A 146 -38.04 -18.91 26.06
CA VAL A 146 -37.93 -19.73 24.86
C VAL A 146 -37.12 -20.98 25.18
N LEU A 147 -37.74 -22.17 25.06
CA LEU A 147 -37.08 -23.46 25.27
C LEU A 147 -36.86 -24.21 23.94
N PRO A 148 -35.59 -24.39 23.49
CA PRO A 148 -35.30 -25.19 22.31
C PRO A 148 -35.50 -26.68 22.61
N VAL A 149 -36.51 -27.31 21.99
CA VAL A 149 -36.87 -28.72 22.26
C VAL A 149 -36.07 -29.70 21.38
N ARG A 150 -36.03 -29.49 20.06
CA ARG A 150 -35.40 -30.40 19.09
C ARG A 150 -34.28 -29.78 18.25
N ASN A 151 -34.19 -28.46 18.20
CA ASN A 151 -33.14 -27.74 17.50
C ASN A 151 -32.38 -26.87 18.49
N ARG A 152 -31.14 -27.26 18.81
CA ARG A 152 -30.22 -26.52 19.70
C ARG A 152 -29.20 -25.68 18.92
N ASN A 153 -29.60 -25.20 17.74
CA ASN A 153 -28.77 -24.42 16.84
C ASN A 153 -27.51 -25.16 16.32
N GLU A 154 -27.51 -26.50 16.36
CA GLU A 154 -26.32 -27.34 16.08
C GLU A 154 -25.75 -27.11 14.67
N GLY A 155 -26.60 -26.83 13.69
CA GLY A 155 -26.19 -26.52 12.32
C GLY A 155 -25.40 -25.21 12.21
N ASN A 156 -25.86 -24.15 12.87
CA ASN A 156 -25.16 -22.86 12.86
C ASN A 156 -23.89 -22.91 13.71
N VAL A 157 -23.89 -23.65 14.83
CA VAL A 157 -22.67 -23.93 15.61
C VAL A 157 -21.63 -24.68 14.76
N ALA A 158 -22.05 -25.69 14.00
CA ALA A 158 -21.17 -26.42 13.09
C ALA A 158 -20.61 -25.50 11.98
N ALA A 159 -21.46 -24.64 11.40
CA ALA A 159 -21.05 -23.66 10.39
C ALA A 159 -20.05 -22.64 10.96
N ALA A 160 -20.32 -22.06 12.13
CA ALA A 160 -19.42 -21.13 12.81
C ALA A 160 -18.08 -21.78 13.20
N THR A 161 -18.11 -23.05 13.60
CA THR A 161 -16.90 -23.83 13.90
C THR A 161 -16.05 -24.04 12.63
N ALA A 162 -16.68 -24.37 11.51
CA ALA A 162 -16.00 -24.48 10.23
C ALA A 162 -15.43 -23.12 9.77
N ALA A 163 -16.17 -22.02 9.99
CA ALA A 163 -15.70 -20.66 9.71
C ALA A 163 -14.48 -20.28 10.56
N THR A 164 -14.45 -20.67 11.84
CA THR A 164 -13.29 -20.47 12.73
C THR A 164 -12.06 -21.19 12.19
N ARG A 165 -12.19 -22.49 11.84
CA ARG A 165 -11.09 -23.24 11.23
C ARG A 165 -10.60 -22.59 9.94
N ALA A 166 -11.51 -22.11 9.10
CA ALA A 166 -11.13 -21.40 7.87
C ALA A 166 -10.38 -20.09 8.18
N ALA A 167 -10.78 -19.33 9.21
CA ALA A 167 -10.09 -18.13 9.64
C ALA A 167 -8.69 -18.42 10.21
N GLU A 168 -8.53 -19.49 10.99
CA GLU A 168 -7.21 -19.96 11.46
C GLU A 168 -6.28 -20.31 10.29
N ARG A 169 -6.78 -21.02 9.28
CA ARG A 169 -6.02 -21.30 8.05
C ARG A 169 -5.64 -20.04 7.27
N ARG A 170 -6.48 -19.00 7.29
CA ARG A 170 -6.14 -17.69 6.70
C ARG A 170 -5.00 -17.02 7.45
N VAL A 171 -4.94 -17.13 8.79
CA VAL A 171 -3.81 -16.64 9.58
C VAL A 171 -2.52 -17.39 9.21
N GLU A 172 -2.57 -18.71 9.13
CA GLU A 172 -1.41 -19.53 8.72
C GLU A 172 -0.91 -19.15 7.31
N PHE A 173 -1.84 -19.00 6.37
CA PHE A 173 -1.53 -18.56 5.01
C PHE A 173 -0.91 -17.16 5.00
N ALA A 174 -1.50 -16.20 5.72
CA ALA A 174 -0.97 -14.85 5.80
C ALA A 174 0.46 -14.84 6.37
N VAL A 175 0.75 -15.65 7.40
CA VAL A 175 2.12 -15.78 7.94
C VAL A 175 3.11 -16.26 6.88
N LEU A 176 2.73 -17.28 6.10
CA LEU A 176 3.58 -17.78 5.00
C LEU A 176 3.77 -16.73 3.91
N THR A 177 2.72 -15.98 3.56
CA THR A 177 2.80 -14.88 2.59
C THR A 177 3.78 -13.81 3.08
N VAL A 178 3.69 -13.39 4.34
CA VAL A 178 4.63 -12.41 4.92
C VAL A 178 6.07 -12.92 4.83
N GLN A 179 6.32 -14.18 5.16
CA GLN A 179 7.67 -14.78 5.07
C GLN A 179 8.21 -14.78 3.63
N GLN A 180 7.35 -15.10 2.66
CA GLN A 180 7.72 -15.08 1.23
C GLN A 180 8.00 -13.66 0.73
N GLU A 181 7.17 -12.69 1.12
CA GLU A 181 7.35 -11.28 0.73
C GLU A 181 8.67 -10.71 1.27
N VAL A 182 9.00 -10.98 2.54
CA VAL A 182 10.28 -10.56 3.12
C VAL A 182 11.44 -11.26 2.40
N GLY A 183 11.37 -12.57 2.16
CA GLY A 183 12.40 -13.31 1.42
C GLY A 183 12.61 -12.79 -0.01
N ALA A 184 11.53 -12.47 -0.70
CA ALA A 184 11.58 -11.88 -2.05
C ALA A 184 12.22 -10.49 -2.04
N ALA A 185 11.86 -9.63 -1.08
CA ALA A 185 12.42 -8.29 -0.94
C ALA A 185 13.94 -8.31 -0.71
N PHE A 186 14.42 -9.21 0.17
CA PHE A 186 15.86 -9.41 0.39
C PHE A 186 16.57 -9.95 -0.86
N THR A 187 15.96 -10.91 -1.55
CA THR A 187 16.53 -11.46 -2.80
C THR A 187 16.67 -10.37 -3.87
N GLN A 188 15.66 -9.51 -4.00
CA GLN A 188 15.68 -8.38 -4.93
C GLN A 188 16.75 -7.35 -4.55
N TYR A 189 16.89 -7.03 -3.26
CA TYR A 189 17.93 -6.12 -2.77
C TYR A 189 19.34 -6.65 -3.06
N GLU A 190 19.61 -7.93 -2.78
CA GLU A 190 20.91 -8.55 -3.07
C GLU A 190 21.19 -8.62 -4.58
N ALA A 191 20.18 -8.84 -5.42
CA ALA A 191 20.33 -8.77 -6.87
C ALA A 191 20.65 -7.35 -7.35
N ALA A 192 19.92 -6.33 -6.85
CA ALA A 192 20.15 -4.94 -7.18
C ALA A 192 21.55 -4.48 -6.74
N ARG A 193 22.00 -4.87 -5.54
CA ARG A 193 23.35 -4.54 -5.04
C ARG A 193 24.45 -5.14 -5.91
N ARG A 194 24.30 -6.40 -6.33
CA ARG A 194 25.25 -7.02 -7.26
C ARG A 194 25.26 -6.33 -8.62
N SER A 195 24.10 -5.93 -9.12
CA SER A 195 24.02 -5.16 -10.38
C SER A 195 24.75 -3.82 -10.28
N LEU A 196 24.55 -3.08 -9.18
CA LEU A 196 25.24 -1.83 -8.93
C LEU A 196 26.77 -2.01 -8.87
N ASP A 197 27.25 -3.05 -8.17
CA ASP A 197 28.69 -3.37 -8.09
C ASP A 197 29.31 -3.64 -9.48
N ILE A 198 28.58 -4.34 -10.34
CA ILE A 198 28.99 -4.61 -11.74
C ILE A 198 29.07 -3.31 -12.54
N TYR A 199 28.07 -2.43 -12.42
CA TYR A 199 28.11 -1.13 -13.12
C TYR A 199 29.27 -0.26 -12.62
N GLU A 200 29.43 -0.15 -11.31
CA GLU A 200 30.44 0.71 -10.67
C GLU A 200 31.86 0.27 -11.04
N ARG A 201 32.20 -1.00 -10.84
CA ARG A 201 33.57 -1.50 -11.03
C ARG A 201 33.86 -2.03 -12.43
N GLY A 202 32.84 -2.57 -13.11
CA GLY A 202 33.02 -3.34 -14.34
C GLY A 202 32.76 -2.55 -15.61
N VAL A 203 31.82 -1.60 -15.60
CA VAL A 203 31.32 -0.97 -16.83
C VAL A 203 31.68 0.52 -16.88
N ARG A 204 31.41 1.27 -15.81
CA ARG A 204 31.54 2.73 -15.79
C ARG A 204 32.97 3.21 -16.00
N ASP A 205 33.90 2.66 -15.25
CA ASP A 205 35.34 3.01 -15.34
C ASP A 205 35.96 2.64 -16.68
N VAL A 206 35.47 1.55 -17.30
CA VAL A 206 35.93 1.11 -18.63
C VAL A 206 35.36 2.04 -19.70
N ALA A 207 34.07 2.35 -19.66
CA ALA A 207 33.42 3.26 -20.60
C ALA A 207 34.03 4.66 -20.57
N ARG A 208 34.35 5.18 -19.37
CA ARG A 208 35.04 6.47 -19.23
C ARG A 208 36.41 6.47 -19.89
N ARG A 209 37.23 5.44 -19.63
CA ARG A 209 38.56 5.29 -20.23
C ARG A 209 38.49 5.18 -21.75
N ASN A 210 37.56 4.40 -22.28
CA ASN A 210 37.37 4.25 -23.73
C ASN A 210 37.03 5.59 -24.39
N LEU A 211 36.12 6.36 -23.78
CA LEU A 211 35.77 7.69 -24.26
C LEU A 211 36.97 8.64 -24.27
N ASP A 212 37.79 8.62 -23.22
CA ASP A 212 38.99 9.45 -23.14
C ASP A 212 40.02 9.08 -24.22
N VAL A 213 40.23 7.77 -24.47
CA VAL A 213 41.12 7.28 -25.55
C VAL A 213 40.61 7.70 -26.92
N ILE A 214 39.32 7.54 -27.21
CA ILE A 214 38.72 7.91 -28.50
C ILE A 214 38.79 9.42 -28.73
N ARG A 215 38.55 10.23 -27.70
CA ARG A 215 38.72 11.70 -27.76
C ARG A 215 40.15 12.09 -28.08
N GLN A 216 41.14 11.47 -27.43
CA GLN A 216 42.56 11.72 -27.70
C GLN A 216 42.95 11.31 -29.12
N ALA A 217 42.49 10.15 -29.60
CA ALA A 217 42.76 9.69 -30.96
C ALA A 217 42.21 10.67 -32.01
N TYR A 218 41.00 11.19 -31.83
CA TYR A 218 40.41 12.22 -32.70
C TYR A 218 41.22 13.52 -32.68
N GLN A 219 41.63 14.01 -31.50
CA GLN A 219 42.46 15.23 -31.38
C GLN A 219 43.82 15.11 -32.08
N LEU A 220 44.39 13.90 -32.11
CA LEU A 220 45.63 13.60 -32.82
C LEU A 220 45.43 13.33 -34.33
N GLY A 221 44.20 13.49 -34.85
CA GLY A 221 43.85 13.24 -36.24
C GLY A 221 43.79 11.76 -36.63
N ARG A 222 43.74 10.84 -35.64
CA ARG A 222 43.75 9.38 -35.82
C ARG A 222 42.38 8.72 -35.54
N GLY A 223 41.28 9.40 -35.83
CA GLY A 223 39.91 8.89 -35.67
C GLY A 223 38.88 9.83 -36.30
N SER A 224 37.61 9.43 -36.32
CA SER A 224 36.51 10.26 -36.85
C SER A 224 35.69 10.90 -35.73
N LEU A 225 35.01 12.01 -36.04
CA LEU A 225 34.05 12.62 -35.11
C LEU A 225 32.88 11.67 -34.81
N LEU A 226 32.49 10.84 -35.78
CA LEU A 226 31.46 9.83 -35.60
C LEU A 226 31.83 8.82 -34.49
N ASP A 227 33.10 8.41 -34.40
CA ASP A 227 33.58 7.51 -33.35
C ASP A 227 33.47 8.18 -31.97
N VAL A 228 33.80 9.47 -31.89
CA VAL A 228 33.66 10.25 -30.65
C VAL A 228 32.19 10.36 -30.23
N ILE A 229 31.30 10.69 -31.16
CA ILE A 229 29.85 10.80 -30.88
C ILE A 229 29.29 9.44 -30.45
N ALA A 230 29.67 8.36 -31.14
CA ALA A 230 29.23 7.01 -30.81
C ALA A 230 29.67 6.59 -29.40
N GLU A 231 30.93 6.82 -29.03
CA GLU A 231 31.41 6.48 -27.69
C GLU A 231 30.83 7.39 -26.61
N GLN A 232 30.58 8.68 -26.90
CA GLN A 232 29.88 9.58 -25.98
C GLN A 232 28.47 9.09 -25.67
N ARG A 233 27.72 8.66 -26.70
CA ARG A 233 26.38 8.08 -26.51
C ARG A 233 26.43 6.84 -25.64
N ARG A 234 27.38 5.93 -25.93
CA ARG A 234 27.58 4.70 -25.14
C ARG A 234 27.93 5.01 -23.68
N TYR A 235 28.77 6.01 -23.44
CA TYR A 235 29.12 6.45 -22.09
C TYR A 235 27.90 7.01 -21.34
N ILE A 236 27.08 7.85 -21.99
CA ILE A 236 25.83 8.37 -21.40
C ILE A 236 24.85 7.24 -21.08
N GLU A 237 24.72 6.24 -21.95
CA GLU A 237 23.90 5.05 -21.69
C GLU A 237 24.38 4.26 -20.46
N VAL A 238 25.71 4.13 -20.29
CA VAL A 238 26.30 3.48 -19.11
C VAL A 238 26.05 4.29 -17.83
N GLU A 239 26.21 5.61 -17.85
CA GLU A 239 25.92 6.47 -16.68
C GLU A 239 24.43 6.44 -16.30
N ASN A 240 23.53 6.40 -17.29
CA ASN A 240 22.10 6.21 -17.06
C ASN A 240 21.82 4.84 -16.43
N GLY A 241 22.41 3.77 -16.96
CA GLY A 241 22.27 2.41 -16.40
C GLY A 241 22.80 2.29 -14.97
N TYR A 242 23.90 2.97 -14.65
CA TYR A 242 24.42 3.06 -13.27
C TYR A 242 23.44 3.80 -12.35
N THR A 243 22.88 4.93 -12.81
CA THR A 243 21.89 5.70 -12.04
C THR A 243 20.62 4.88 -11.79
N ASP A 244 20.15 4.13 -12.80
CA ASP A 244 19.02 3.22 -12.67
C ASP A 244 19.31 2.07 -11.70
N ALA A 245 20.50 1.47 -11.75
CA ALA A 245 20.91 0.44 -10.81
C ALA A 245 20.96 0.98 -9.37
N LEU A 246 21.47 2.20 -9.17
CA LEU A 246 21.50 2.86 -7.89
C LEU A 246 20.08 3.07 -7.34
N LYS A 247 19.17 3.60 -8.17
CA LYS A 247 17.74 3.72 -7.84
C LYS A 247 17.12 2.37 -7.47
N GLN A 248 17.41 1.31 -8.21
CA GLN A 248 16.87 -0.03 -7.92
C GLN A 248 17.29 -0.56 -6.55
N VAL A 249 18.53 -0.30 -6.09
CA VAL A 249 18.95 -0.68 -4.74
C VAL A 249 18.14 0.06 -3.68
N TYR A 250 17.89 1.35 -3.89
CA TYR A 250 17.06 2.15 -3.01
C TYR A 250 15.61 1.66 -2.96
N ASP A 251 15.00 1.45 -4.11
CA ASP A 251 13.63 0.93 -4.21
C ASP A 251 13.51 -0.44 -3.54
N ALA A 252 14.53 -1.29 -3.67
CA ALA A 252 14.58 -2.59 -3.01
C ALA A 252 14.75 -2.47 -1.48
N ALA A 253 15.54 -1.51 -1.00
CA ALA A 253 15.68 -1.24 0.43
C ALA A 253 14.34 -0.77 1.05
N VAL A 254 13.65 0.16 0.40
CA VAL A 254 12.28 0.59 0.77
C VAL A 254 11.30 -0.58 0.65
N GLY A 255 11.50 -1.48 -0.32
CA GLY A 255 10.75 -2.71 -0.47
C GLY A 255 10.87 -3.63 0.76
N ILE A 256 12.06 -3.73 1.37
CA ILE A 256 12.27 -4.47 2.61
C ILE A 256 11.52 -3.81 3.77
N GLU A 257 11.63 -2.49 3.93
CA GLU A 257 10.92 -1.76 4.98
C GLU A 257 9.40 -1.96 4.89
N ARG A 258 8.87 -1.90 3.66
CA ARG A 258 7.46 -2.19 3.38
C ARG A 258 7.08 -3.63 3.73
N ALA A 259 7.90 -4.61 3.33
CA ALA A 259 7.65 -6.02 3.61
C ALA A 259 7.69 -6.35 5.11
N VAL A 260 8.50 -5.63 5.88
CA VAL A 260 8.59 -5.75 7.35
C VAL A 260 7.42 -5.06 8.06
N GLY A 261 6.70 -4.17 7.39
CA GLY A 261 5.62 -3.38 7.98
C GLY A 261 6.11 -2.16 8.76
N THR A 262 7.38 -1.80 8.64
CA THR A 262 7.90 -0.51 9.10
C THR A 262 7.65 0.50 7.99
N GLY A 263 6.42 0.99 7.86
CA GLY A 263 6.20 2.23 7.11
C GLY A 263 7.04 3.32 7.74
N ALA A 264 7.86 4.01 6.93
CA ALA A 264 8.67 5.15 7.38
C ALA A 264 7.82 6.08 8.25
N ARG A 265 8.20 6.21 9.52
CA ARG A 265 7.73 7.29 10.39
C ARG A 265 8.42 8.58 10.00
#